data_AF-A0A3B8IXJ5-F1
#
_entry.id   AF-A0A3B8IXJ5-F1
#
_cell.length_a   1.000
_cell.length_b   1.000
_cell.length_c   1.000
_cell.angle_alpha   90.00
_cell.angle_beta   90.00
_cell.angle_gamma   90.00
#
_symmetry.space_group_name_H-M   'P 1'
#
loop_
_entity.id
_entity.type
_entity.pdbx_description
1 polymer ?
#
loop_
_entity_poly.entity_id
_entity_poly.type
_entity_poly.pdbx_seq_one_letter_code
_entity_poly.pdbx_strand_id
1 'polypeptide(L)' 'GEKLFISKRTAEGHRKTLIEKFEARNTAALVVKAIKDGWVELKQL' A
#
# COMPACT_ATOMS: atom_id res chain seq x y z
N GLY A 1 -5.01 -9.93 0.76
CA GLY A 1 -4.51 -11.13 1.45
C GLY A 1 -4.42 -12.29 0.50
N GLU A 2 -5.55 -12.63 -0.14
CA GLU A 2 -5.71 -13.81 -1.01
C GLU A 2 -4.66 -13.94 -2.11
N LYS A 3 -4.40 -12.88 -2.90
CA LYS A 3 -3.35 -12.89 -3.95
C LYS A 3 -1.93 -13.12 -3.42
N LEU A 4 -1.70 -12.90 -2.13
CA LEU A 4 -0.42 -13.06 -1.46
C LEU A 4 -0.44 -14.26 -0.48
N PHE A 5 -1.51 -15.07 -0.49
CA PHE A 5 -1.71 -16.21 0.42
C PHE A 5 -1.54 -15.87 1.92
N ILE A 6 -1.88 -14.63 2.32
CA ILE A 6 -1.87 -14.19 3.72
C ILE A 6 -3.27 -13.81 4.21
N SER A 7 -3.47 -13.88 5.53
CA SER A 7 -4.73 -13.49 6.15
C SER A 7 -5.09 -12.02 5.85
N LYS A 8 -6.39 -11.72 5.84
CA LYS A 8 -6.89 -10.34 5.70
C LYS A 8 -6.29 -9.44 6.78
N ARG A 9 -6.26 -9.90 8.03
CA ARG A 9 -5.69 -9.17 9.18
C ARG A 9 -4.21 -8.83 8.95
N THR A 10 -3.43 -9.76 8.41
CA THR A 10 -2.00 -9.53 8.11
C THR A 10 -1.83 -8.45 7.04
N ALA A 11 -2.59 -8.52 5.95
CA ALA A 11 -2.56 -7.49 4.91
C ALA A 11 -2.96 -6.10 5.43
N GLU A 12 -3.95 -6.04 6.33
CA GLU A 12 -4.37 -4.80 7.00
C GLU A 12 -3.28 -4.23 7.92
N GLY A 13 -2.56 -5.10 8.65
CA GLY A 13 -1.40 -4.72 9.45
C GLY A 13 -0.30 -4.06 8.59
N HIS A 14 0.07 -4.69 7.47
CA HIS A 14 1.04 -4.10 6.54
C HIS A 14 0.57 -2.75 5.99
N ARG A 15 -0.71 -2.65 5.59
CA ARG A 15 -1.29 -1.38 5.12
C ARG A 15 -1.17 -0.28 6.17
N LYS A 16 -1.47 -0.57 7.44
CA LYS A 16 -1.36 0.40 8.54
C LYS A 16 0.09 0.88 8.71
N THR A 17 1.04 -0.06 8.76
CA THR A 17 2.47 0.27 8.87
C THR A 17 2.98 1.10 7.70
N LEU A 18 2.55 0.81 6.46
CA LEU A 18 2.93 1.61 5.30
C LEU A 18 2.35 3.03 5.37
N ILE A 19 1.07 3.15 5.73
CA ILE A 19 0.43 4.46 5.92
C ILE A 19 1.20 5.30 6.96
N GLU A 20 1.58 4.71 8.09
CA GLU A 20 2.37 5.37 9.14
C GLU A 20 3.77 5.76 8.65
N LYS A 21 4.52 4.82 8.06
CA LYS A 21 5.91 5.06 7.62
C LYS A 21 6.05 6.09 6.51
N PHE A 22 5.02 6.22 5.67
CA PHE A 22 5.02 7.16 4.55
C PHE A 22 4.17 8.41 4.82
N GLU A 23 3.74 8.60 6.08
CA GLU A 23 2.94 9.74 6.53
C GLU A 23 1.72 9.99 5.63
N ALA A 24 1.12 8.92 5.10
CA ALA A 24 -0.02 9.01 4.21
C ALA A 24 -1.31 9.11 5.01
N ARG A 25 -2.25 9.95 4.55
CA ARG A 25 -3.56 10.08 5.23
C ARG A 25 -4.49 8.88 5.07
N ASN A 26 -4.29 8.07 4.02
CA ASN A 26 -5.04 6.85 3.72
C ASN A 26 -4.35 6.07 2.59
N THR A 27 -4.89 4.89 2.25
CA THR A 27 -4.37 4.01 1.20
C THR A 27 -4.30 4.69 -0.17
N ALA A 28 -5.31 5.48 -0.55
CA ALA A 28 -5.33 6.14 -1.86
C ALA A 28 -4.20 7.18 -1.96
N ALA A 29 -3.99 7.98 -0.91
CA ALA A 29 -2.88 8.92 -0.83
C ALA A 29 -1.52 8.21 -0.89
N LEU A 30 -1.39 7.06 -0.21
CA LEU A 30 -0.18 6.23 -0.27
C LEU A 30 0.10 5.72 -1.69
N VAL A 31 -0.91 5.20 -2.39
CA VAL A 31 -0.76 4.71 -3.77
C VAL A 31 -0.36 5.84 -4.73
N VAL A 32 -1.02 7.00 -4.63
CA VAL A 32 -0.66 8.18 -5.45
C VAL A 32 0.77 8.64 -5.16
N LYS A 33 1.20 8.65 -3.90
CA LYS A 33 2.58 8.98 -3.52
C LYS A 33 3.56 7.99 -4.13
N ALA A 34 3.31 6.68 -4.00
CA ALA A 34 4.19 5.65 -4.52
C ALA A 34 4.36 5.71 -6.05
N ILE A 35 3.30 6.09 -6.78
CA ILE A 35 3.37 6.30 -8.23
C ILE A 35 4.19 7.57 -8.56
N LYS A 36 3.93 8.68 -7.86
CA LYS A 36 4.67 9.94 -8.06
C LYS A 36 6.16 9.82 -7.76
N ASP A 37 6.50 9.04 -6.74
CA ASP A 37 7.87 8.80 -6.28
C ASP A 37 8.57 7.69 -7.10
N GLY A 38 7.87 7.05 -8.05
CA GLY A 38 8.44 6.06 -8.98
C GLY A 38 8.61 4.64 -8.42
N TRP A 39 7.96 4.31 -7.31
CA TRP A 39 8.04 2.98 -6.68
C TRP A 39 7.07 1.96 -7.27
N VAL A 40 5.99 2.43 -7.91
CA VAL A 40 4.94 1.59 -8.51
C VAL A 40 4.54 2.16 -9.87
N GLU A 41 4.45 1.29 -10.87
CA GLU A 41 3.97 1.67 -12.21
C GLU A 41 2.47 1.41 -12.38
N LEU A 42 1.77 2.30 -13.09
CA LEU A 42 0.34 2.16 -13.39
C LEU A 42 0.00 0.92 -14.24
N LYS A 43 0.97 0.37 -14.99
CA LYS A 43 0.77 -0.85 -15.78
C LYS A 43 0.61 -2.11 -14.91
N GLN A 44 0.91 -2.02 -13.61
CA GLN A 44 0.88 -3.13 -12.66
C GLN A 44 -0.36 -3.14 -11.74
N LEU A 45 -1.25 -2.15 -11.87
CA LEU A 45 -2.52 -2.06 -11.15
C LEU A 45 -3.68 -2.61 -11.99
#